data_AF-A0A8T1U809-F1
#
_entry.id   AF-A0A8T1U809-F1
#
_cell.length_a   1.000
_cell.length_b   1.000
_cell.length_c   1.000
_cell.angle_alpha   90.00
_cell.angle_beta   90.00
_cell.angle_gamma   90.00
#
_symmetry.space_group_name_H-M   'P 1'
#
loop_
_entity.id
_entity.type
_entity.pdbx_description
1 polymer ?
#
loop_
_entity_poly.entity_id
_entity_poly.type
_entity_poly.pdbx_seq_one_letter_code
_entity_poly.pdbx_strand_id
1 'polypeptide(L)'
;WNIHAIAESTDIVNCTNNALERFNRDLNESFTTAHPNLMTFMAVIKEKSKNYVVMLDDIRHHRQRAQEHGNLVGVELPAEYHRFCGKQSHITDRVK
;
A
#
# COMPACT_ATOMS: atom_id res chain seq x y z
N TRP A 1 -10.14 10.84 6.43
CA TRP A 1 -10.45 10.38 5.07
C TRP A 1 -11.79 9.67 5.11
N ASN A 2 -12.83 10.21 4.45
CA ASN A 2 -14.17 9.64 4.46
C ASN A 2 -14.31 8.70 3.25
N ILE A 3 -14.04 7.42 3.45
CA ILE A 3 -14.02 6.40 2.39
C ILE A 3 -15.43 6.03 1.91
N HIS A 4 -16.47 6.33 2.70
CA HIS A 4 -17.86 5.99 2.38
C HIS A 4 -18.36 6.66 1.09
N ALA A 5 -18.01 7.92 0.85
CA ALA A 5 -18.49 8.67 -0.32
C ALA A 5 -17.91 8.18 -1.67
N ILE A 6 -16.84 7.39 -1.65
CA ILE A 6 -16.14 6.94 -2.86
C ILE A 6 -16.38 5.45 -3.12
N ALA A 7 -16.69 4.67 -2.07
CA ALA A 7 -17.04 3.26 -2.19
C ALA A 7 -18.38 3.02 -2.93
N GLU A 8 -19.27 4.01 -2.97
CA GLU A 8 -20.55 3.91 -3.70
C GLU A 8 -20.40 4.01 -5.22
N SER A 9 -19.35 4.70 -5.71
CA SER A 9 -19.14 4.96 -7.14
C SER A 9 -17.98 4.19 -7.75
N THR A 10 -17.08 3.64 -6.93
CA THR A 10 -15.89 2.91 -7.36
C THR A 10 -15.65 1.73 -6.43
N ASP A 11 -15.34 0.56 -6.99
CA ASP A 11 -14.90 -0.61 -6.23
C ASP A 11 -13.48 -0.35 -5.69
N ILE A 12 -13.40 0.43 -4.60
CA ILE A 12 -12.15 0.74 -3.92
C ILE A 12 -11.83 -0.43 -3.03
N VAL A 13 -11.00 -1.33 -3.57
CA VAL A 13 -10.27 -2.28 -2.74
C VAL A 13 -9.35 -1.46 -1.83
N ASN A 14 -9.60 -1.48 -0.54
CA ASN A 14 -8.70 -0.93 0.48
C ASN A 14 -7.39 -1.72 0.46
N CYS A 15 -6.50 -1.39 -0.45
CA CYS A 15 -5.12 -1.80 -0.43
C CYS A 15 -4.43 -0.95 0.64
N THR A 16 -4.50 -1.34 1.91
CA THR A 16 -3.59 -0.80 2.92
C THR A 16 -2.17 -1.04 2.38
N ASN A 17 -1.50 0.02 1.94
CA ASN A 17 -0.17 -0.09 1.31
C ASN A 17 0.94 -0.47 2.30
N ASN A 18 0.58 -1.00 3.47
CA ASN A 18 1.52 -1.24 4.54
C ASN A 18 2.49 -2.34 4.14
N ALA A 19 3.69 -1.94 3.74
CA ALA A 19 4.76 -2.84 3.36
C ALA A 19 5.07 -3.88 4.44
N LEU A 20 4.89 -3.52 5.72
CA LEU A 20 5.10 -4.44 6.84
C LEU A 20 4.01 -5.52 6.90
N GLU A 21 2.75 -5.16 6.66
CA GLU A 21 1.64 -6.12 6.64
C GLU A 21 1.80 -7.12 5.50
N ARG A 22 2.13 -6.61 4.30
CA ARG A 22 2.45 -7.46 3.15
C ARG A 22 3.61 -8.40 3.47
N PHE A 23 4.70 -7.88 4.02
CA PHE A 23 5.84 -8.70 4.41
C PHE A 23 5.45 -9.79 5.41
N ASN A 24 4.66 -9.46 6.44
CA ASN A 24 4.21 -10.42 7.44
C ASN A 24 3.34 -11.53 6.84
N ARG A 25 2.46 -11.20 5.87
CA ARG A 25 1.66 -12.18 5.15
C ARG A 25 2.54 -13.09 4.28
N ASP A 26 3.41 -12.50 3.46
CA ASP A 26 4.33 -13.26 2.60
C ASP A 26 5.28 -14.15 3.44
N LEU A 27 5.65 -13.70 4.64
CA LEU A 27 6.41 -14.48 5.61
C LEU A 27 5.60 -15.67 6.15
N ASN A 28 4.37 -15.43 6.58
CA ASN A 28 3.50 -16.48 7.10
C ASN A 28 3.17 -17.54 6.03
N GLU A 29 2.95 -17.14 4.78
CA GLU A 29 2.71 -18.05 3.65
C GLU A 29 3.90 -18.97 3.34
N SER A 30 5.11 -18.60 3.78
CA SER A 30 6.30 -19.44 3.59
C SER A 30 6.40 -20.59 4.59
N PHE A 31 5.54 -20.62 5.61
CA PHE A 31 5.48 -21.72 6.57
C PHE A 31 4.31 -22.65 6.24
N THR A 32 4.55 -23.96 6.29
CA THR A 32 3.51 -24.99 6.09
C THR A 32 2.63 -25.19 7.33
N THR A 33 3.08 -24.71 8.49
CA THR A 33 2.37 -24.79 9.76
C THR A 33 2.44 -23.45 10.48
N ALA A 34 1.42 -23.15 11.29
CA ALA A 34 1.40 -21.92 12.11
C ALA A 34 2.56 -21.87 13.14
N HIS A 35 3.10 -23.04 13.51
CA HIS A 35 4.13 -23.19 14.53
C HIS A 35 5.27 -24.07 14.00
N PRO A 36 6.15 -23.53 13.13
CA PRO A 36 7.30 -24.27 12.64
C PRO A 36 8.29 -24.54 13.79
N ASN A 37 9.03 -25.65 13.70
CA ASN A 37 10.16 -25.86 14.59
C ASN A 37 11.27 -24.84 14.30
N LEU A 38 12.19 -24.65 15.25
CA LEU A 38 13.24 -23.64 15.15
C LEU A 38 14.12 -23.79 13.90
N MET A 39 14.45 -25.03 13.51
CA MET A 39 15.31 -25.28 12.34
C MET A 39 14.62 -24.86 11.04
N THR A 40 13.35 -25.22 10.88
CA THR A 40 12.53 -24.80 9.73
C THR A 40 12.36 -23.29 9.72
N PHE A 41 12.10 -22.67 10.89
CA PHE A 41 12.01 -21.23 11.01
C PHE A 41 13.30 -20.53 10.55
N MET A 42 14.45 -20.95 11.08
CA MET A 42 15.75 -20.37 10.72
C MET A 42 16.07 -20.56 9.22
N ALA A 43 15.73 -21.71 8.64
CA ALA A 43 15.94 -21.97 7.21
C ALA A 43 15.16 -20.97 6.34
N VAL A 44 13.86 -20.79 6.60
CA VAL A 44 13.00 -19.84 5.85
C VAL A 44 13.51 -18.41 6.00
N ILE A 45 13.86 -17.98 7.22
CA ILE A 45 14.37 -16.62 7.45
C ILE A 45 15.69 -16.38 6.70
N LYS A 46 16.59 -17.37 6.70
CA LYS A 46 17.87 -17.28 5.98
C LYS A 46 17.65 -17.16 4.46
N GLU A 47 16.74 -17.96 3.92
CA GLU A 47 16.39 -17.91 2.50
C GLU A 47 15.77 -16.55 2.10
N LYS A 48 14.76 -16.09 2.87
CA LYS A 48 14.13 -14.78 2.67
C LYS A 48 15.15 -13.65 2.72
N SER A 49 16.07 -13.68 3.69
CA SER A 49 17.12 -12.67 3.84
C SER A 49 18.07 -12.66 2.62
N LYS A 50 18.47 -13.83 2.14
CA LYS A 50 19.30 -13.95 0.93
C LYS A 50 18.60 -13.37 -0.29
N ASN A 51 17.33 -13.74 -0.50
CA ASN A 51 16.55 -13.26 -1.64
C ASN A 51 16.36 -11.74 -1.58
N TYR A 52 16.18 -11.18 -0.38
CA TYR A 52 16.06 -9.73 -0.19
C TYR A 52 17.35 -8.98 -0.57
N VAL A 53 18.51 -9.49 -0.19
CA VAL A 53 19.80 -8.89 -0.59
C VAL A 53 19.98 -8.93 -2.11
N VAL A 54 19.63 -10.05 -2.75
CA VAL A 54 19.67 -10.16 -4.22
C VAL A 54 18.71 -9.16 -4.87
N MET A 55 17.49 -9.05 -4.37
CA MET A 55 16.50 -8.08 -4.86
C MET A 55 17.02 -6.63 -4.75
N LEU A 56 17.65 -6.28 -3.62
CA LEU A 56 18.26 -4.95 -3.46
C LEU A 56 19.39 -4.71 -4.47
N ASP A 57 20.21 -5.73 -4.71
CA ASP A 57 21.27 -5.65 -5.72
C ASP A 57 20.69 -5.48 -7.13
N ASP A 58 19.62 -6.20 -7.47
CA ASP A 58 18.93 -6.10 -8.75
C ASP A 58 18.28 -4.73 -8.95
N ILE A 59 17.68 -4.16 -7.89
CA ILE A 59 17.13 -2.79 -7.90
C ILE A 59 18.25 -1.78 -8.14
N ARG A 60 19.38 -1.90 -7.42
CA ARG A 60 20.54 -0.99 -7.55
C ARG A 60 21.13 -1.00 -8.96
N HIS A 61 21.11 -2.13 -9.63
CA HIS A 61 21.63 -2.29 -10.99
C HIS A 61 20.55 -2.17 -12.07
N HIS A 62 19.34 -1.71 -11.73
CA HIS A 62 18.20 -1.57 -12.64
C HIS A 62 17.85 -2.87 -13.41
N ARG A 63 18.18 -4.03 -12.84
CA ARG A 63 17.81 -5.34 -13.40
C ARG A 63 16.37 -5.72 -13.06
N GLN A 64 15.78 -5.07 -12.06
CA GLN A 64 14.39 -5.24 -11.69
C GLN A 64 13.55 -4.09 -12.25
N ARG A 65 12.52 -4.43 -13.05
CA ARG A 65 11.55 -3.46 -13.58
C ARG A 65 10.48 -3.17 -12.53
N ALA A 66 10.04 -1.92 -12.44
CA ALA A 66 8.89 -1.56 -11.60
C ALA A 66 7.67 -2.38 -12.03
N GLN A 67 6.91 -2.87 -11.04
CA GLN A 67 5.65 -3.53 -11.32
C GLN A 67 4.70 -2.53 -11.99
N GLU A 68 4.04 -2.92 -13.07
CA GLU A 68 3.04 -2.05 -13.71
C GLU A 68 1.88 -1.88 -12.72
N HIS A 69 1.80 -0.69 -12.13
CA HIS A 69 0.65 -0.29 -11.34
C HIS A 69 -0.53 -0.07 -12.29
N GLY A 70 -1.72 -0.54 -11.89
CA GLY A 70 -2.93 -0.34 -12.70
C GLY A 70 -3.12 1.13 -13.06
N ASN A 71 -3.72 1.37 -14.22
CA ASN A 71 -3.98 2.74 -14.69
C ASN A 71 -4.68 3.54 -13.60
N LEU A 72 -4.17 4.75 -13.36
CA LEU A 72 -4.81 5.71 -12.46
C LEU A 72 -6.24 5.92 -12.98
N VAL A 73 -7.22 5.48 -12.19
CA VAL A 73 -8.62 5.83 -12.44
C VAL A 73 -8.74 7.32 -12.18
N GLY A 74 -9.11 8.08 -13.21
CA GLY A 74 -9.51 9.48 -13.04
C GLY A 74 -10.79 9.50 -12.22
N VAL A 75 -10.66 9.70 -10.91
CA VAL A 75 -11.82 9.92 -10.04
C VAL A 75 -12.19 11.39 -10.18
N GLU A 76 -13.33 11.67 -10.81
CA GLU A 76 -13.91 13.02 -10.78
C GLU A 76 -14.38 13.31 -9.35
N LEU A 77 -13.85 14.38 -8.76
CA LEU A 77 -14.24 14.77 -7.41
C LEU A 77 -15.71 15.21 -7.43
N PRO A 78 -16.55 14.74 -6.48
CA PRO A 78 -17.95 15.17 -6.40
C PRO A 78 -18.06 16.70 -6.28
N ALA A 79 -19.08 17.29 -6.90
CA ALA A 79 -19.33 18.73 -6.89
C ALA A 79 -19.43 19.32 -5.47
N GLU A 80 -19.83 18.48 -4.50
CA GLU A 80 -19.91 18.77 -3.07
C GLU A 80 -18.54 19.11 -2.48
N TYR A 81 -17.46 18.45 -2.94
CA TYR A 81 -16.09 18.73 -2.51
C TYR A 81 -15.63 20.11 -2.99
N HIS A 82 -15.92 20.46 -4.24
CA HIS A 82 -15.64 21.81 -4.76
C HIS A 82 -16.39 22.89 -3.98
N ARG A 83 -17.64 22.61 -3.57
CA ARG A 83 -18.43 23.50 -2.70
C ARG A 83 -17.85 23.63 -1.29
N PHE A 84 -17.22 22.59 -0.75
CA PHE A 84 -16.52 22.66 0.54
C PHE A 84 -15.29 23.57 0.45
N CYS A 85 -14.43 23.39 -0.55
CA CYS A 85 -13.24 24.22 -0.75
C CYS A 85 -13.59 25.71 -0.96
N GLY A 86 -14.65 25.99 -1.74
CA GLY A 86 -15.12 27.37 -1.95
C GLY A 86 -15.62 28.07 -0.68
N LYS A 87 -16.08 27.32 0.33
CA LYS A 87 -16.53 27.88 1.62
C LYS A 87 -15.38 28.19 2.58
N GLN A 88 -14.22 27.55 2.41
CA GLN A 88 -13.05 27.77 3.27
C GLN A 88 -12.45 29.17 3.06
N SER A 89 -12.53 29.71 1.85
CA SER A 89 -12.10 31.08 1.51
C SER A 89 -12.87 32.18 2.25
N HIS A 90 -14.12 31.90 2.68
CA HIS A 90 -14.93 32.87 3.42
C HIS A 90 -14.68 32.88 4.94
N ILE A 91 -13.95 31.90 5.48
CA ILE A 91 -13.62 31.85 6.92
C ILE A 91 -12.37 32.70 7.21
N THR A 92 -11.44 32.83 6.26
CA THR A 92 -10.24 33.68 6.41
C THR A 92 -10.52 35.18 6.29
N ASP A 93 -11.67 35.58 5.71
CA ASP A 93 -12.06 36.99 5.58
C ASP A 93 -12.90 37.53 6.76
N ARG A 94 -13.23 36.70 7.76
CA ARG A 94 -13.95 37.11 8.98
C ARG A 94 -13.06 37.30 10.22
N VAL A 95 -11.75 37.49 10.02
CA VAL A 95 -10.82 37.91 11.08
C VAL A 95 -10.07 39.15 10.60
N LYS A 96 -10.78 40.26 10.46
CA LYS A 96 -10.26 41.63 10.55
C LYS A 96 -11.30 42.50 11.26
#